data_AF-A0A7S0ZW57-F1
#
_entry.id   AF-A0A7S0ZW57-F1
#
_cell.length_a   1.000
_cell.length_b   1.000
_cell.length_c   1.000
_cell.angle_alpha   90.00
_cell.angle_beta   90.00
_cell.angle_gamma   90.00
#
_symmetry.space_group_name_H-M   'P 1'
#
loop_
_entity.id
_entity.type
_entity.pdbx_description
1 polymer ?
#
loop_
_entity_poly.entity_id
_entity_poly.type
_entity_poly.pdbx_seq_one_letter_code
_entity_poly.pdbx_strand_id
1 'polypeptide(L)'
;MPPIGKFLRRAIRRKVLRERRDTRDIECVGLALSTFETEGRHTALEDEVEDETAGASSPTRELLRGASSMRELVEKKERHQRKAIHDIIANSKSSQQLLENAYVEIDEDWTNEVGVEDFPGNIYSIWAFSDDESLCSNRSGYRDWLQILACRAGFICIFIIQIVAPPAIFMSTVFSWGILSSERIKWEEWQPSVSDWRRIGLTKFLGVIFVFMFCLNGFFVLFDEFATYHKVDWLFRTLNKKNPSVVLKGESGIAVGIMVNCWVVTWCCLDSFVVCGTSFSPAEVVYDSLGLIFLFNL
;
A
#
# COMPACT_ATOMS: atom_id res chain seq x y z
N MET A 1 -26.99 13.78 1.93
CA MET A 1 -25.91 14.79 1.93
C MET A 1 -25.46 15.04 3.36
N PRO A 2 -24.23 14.65 3.75
CA PRO A 2 -23.71 14.95 5.09
C PRO A 2 -23.48 16.47 5.25
N PRO A 3 -23.62 17.03 6.46
CA PRO A 3 -23.53 18.47 6.68
C PRO A 3 -22.12 18.98 6.36
N ILE A 4 -22.04 20.05 5.57
CA ILE A 4 -20.82 20.75 5.09
C ILE A 4 -19.82 21.02 6.23
N GLY A 5 -20.30 21.19 7.47
CA GLY A 5 -19.46 21.37 8.66
C GLY A 5 -18.59 20.16 9.08
N LYS A 6 -18.90 18.94 8.63
CA LYS A 6 -18.01 17.76 8.82
C LYS A 6 -16.85 17.77 7.82
N PHE A 7 -17.07 18.27 6.60
CA PHE A 7 -16.04 18.36 5.57
C PHE A 7 -14.99 19.44 5.91
N LEU A 8 -15.44 20.60 6.40
CA LEU A 8 -14.55 21.69 6.79
C LEU A 8 -13.65 21.31 7.98
N ARG A 9 -14.21 20.59 8.98
CA ARG A 9 -13.45 20.07 10.12
C ARG A 9 -12.43 19.01 9.70
N ARG A 10 -12.75 18.18 8.70
CA ARG A 10 -11.82 17.20 8.11
C ARG A 10 -10.68 17.87 7.33
N ALA A 11 -10.95 18.92 6.57
CA ALA A 11 -9.91 19.66 5.84
C ALA A 11 -8.90 20.34 6.79
N ILE A 12 -9.39 20.89 7.90
CA ILE A 12 -8.54 21.52 8.92
C ILE A 12 -7.71 20.45 9.67
N ARG A 13 -8.31 19.30 10.05
CA ARG A 13 -7.56 18.19 10.70
C ARG A 13 -6.48 17.59 9.80
N ARG A 14 -6.75 17.42 8.49
CA ARG A 14 -5.76 16.90 7.53
C ARG A 14 -4.55 17.83 7.38
N LYS A 15 -4.74 19.15 7.51
CA LYS A 15 -3.64 20.12 7.45
C LYS A 15 -2.71 20.00 8.67
N VAL A 16 -3.29 19.85 9.87
CA VAL A 16 -2.54 19.67 11.13
C VAL A 16 -1.80 18.32 11.17
N LEU A 17 -2.38 17.26 10.61
CA LEU A 17 -1.74 15.94 10.57
C LEU A 17 -0.61 15.85 9.54
N ARG A 18 -0.69 16.57 8.40
CA ARG A 18 0.44 16.69 7.46
C ARG A 18 1.64 17.40 8.08
N GLU A 19 1.42 18.48 8.84
CA GLU A 19 2.48 19.18 9.58
C GLU A 19 3.17 18.30 10.65
N ARG A 20 2.45 17.32 11.21
CA ARG A 20 3.01 16.34 12.15
C ARG A 20 3.72 15.15 11.51
N ARG A 21 3.46 14.85 10.23
CA ARG A 21 4.08 13.73 9.52
C ARG A 21 5.47 14.12 8.98
N ASP A 22 5.62 15.34 8.45
CA ASP A 22 6.92 15.88 8.00
C ASP A 22 7.99 15.99 9.10
N THR A 23 7.60 15.92 10.38
CA THR A 23 8.52 15.95 11.52
C THR A 23 8.94 14.57 12.02
N ARG A 24 8.33 13.47 11.55
CA ARG A 24 8.64 12.10 12.02
C ARG A 24 9.41 11.24 11.02
N ASP A 25 9.46 11.62 9.74
CA ASP A 25 10.06 10.80 8.69
C ASP A 25 11.62 10.82 8.67
N ILE A 26 12.27 11.38 9.69
CA ILE A 26 13.74 11.38 9.83
C ILE A 26 14.25 10.29 10.80
N GLU A 27 13.39 9.65 11.60
CA GLU A 27 13.82 8.70 12.65
C GLU A 27 13.09 7.35 12.57
N CYS A 28 13.13 6.61 11.46
CA CYS A 28 12.67 5.22 11.44
C CYS A 28 13.38 4.38 10.37
N VAL A 29 14.69 4.17 10.55
CA VAL A 29 15.39 3.00 9.97
C VAL A 29 15.94 2.19 11.14
N GLY A 30 15.21 1.14 11.53
CA GLY A 30 15.70 0.13 12.46
C GLY A 30 14.84 -0.11 13.70
N LEU A 31 13.63 -0.66 13.54
CA LEU A 31 12.88 -1.19 14.68
C LEU A 31 11.81 -2.25 14.33
N ALA A 32 12.10 -3.13 13.36
CA ALA A 32 11.20 -4.22 12.97
C ALA A 32 11.51 -5.58 13.64
N LEU A 33 12.43 -5.65 14.60
CA LEU A 33 12.84 -6.93 15.22
C LEU A 33 12.71 -7.01 16.76
N SER A 34 12.15 -6.01 17.45
CA SER A 34 12.12 -5.98 18.92
C SER A 34 10.74 -6.14 19.57
N THR A 35 9.68 -6.36 18.79
CA THR A 35 8.30 -6.41 19.30
C THR A 35 7.87 -7.76 19.90
N PHE A 36 8.74 -8.77 19.93
CA PHE A 36 8.43 -10.07 20.55
C PHE A 36 9.05 -10.33 21.94
N GLU A 37 9.87 -9.42 22.48
CA GLU A 37 10.54 -9.63 23.79
C GLU A 37 9.96 -8.79 24.95
N THR A 38 8.99 -7.91 24.73
CA THR A 38 8.51 -6.98 25.77
C THR A 38 7.29 -7.43 26.57
N GLU A 39 6.58 -8.49 26.18
CA GLU A 39 5.45 -9.02 26.97
C GLU A 39 5.85 -9.91 28.16
N GLY A 40 7.13 -10.28 28.29
CA GLY A 40 7.62 -11.15 29.37
C GLY A 40 8.23 -10.45 30.59
N ARG A 41 8.37 -9.12 30.59
CA ARG A 41 9.18 -8.39 31.60
C ARG A 41 8.38 -7.52 32.57
N HIS A 42 7.08 -7.34 32.36
CA HIS A 42 6.24 -6.49 33.21
C HIS A 42 5.56 -7.22 34.39
N THR A 43 5.71 -8.55 34.51
CA THR A 43 5.15 -9.33 35.62
C THR A 43 6.14 -9.64 36.74
N ALA A 44 7.38 -9.14 36.68
CA ALA A 44 8.45 -9.49 37.64
C ALA A 44 8.94 -8.33 38.53
N LEU A 45 8.26 -7.18 38.54
CA LEU A 45 8.68 -5.99 39.29
C LEU A 45 7.63 -5.44 40.27
N GLU A 46 6.56 -6.17 40.55
CA GLU A 46 5.50 -5.73 41.49
C GLU A 46 5.70 -6.20 42.94
N ASP A 47 6.75 -6.97 43.27
CA ASP A 47 6.87 -7.65 44.59
C ASP A 47 7.94 -7.12 45.56
N GLU A 48 8.62 -5.99 45.31
CA GLU A 48 9.60 -5.47 46.29
C GLU A 48 9.53 -3.94 46.49
N VAL A 49 8.42 -3.43 47.05
CA VAL A 49 8.44 -2.19 47.85
C VAL A 49 7.37 -2.28 48.95
N GLU A 50 7.64 -3.09 49.97
CA GLU A 50 6.99 -2.92 51.27
C GLU A 50 7.99 -2.31 52.27
N ASP A 51 7.44 -1.36 53.02
CA ASP A 51 7.88 -0.80 54.28
C ASP A 51 8.63 0.55 54.37
N GLU A 52 8.10 1.33 55.32
CA GLU A 52 8.60 2.56 55.93
C GLU A 52 8.51 3.87 55.13
N THR A 53 7.32 4.49 55.14
CA THR A 53 7.16 5.91 55.56
C THR A 53 5.68 6.24 55.83
N ALA A 54 5.25 5.97 57.06
CA ALA A 54 3.98 6.44 57.58
C ALA A 54 4.10 7.94 57.93
N GLY A 55 3.54 8.83 57.09
CA GLY A 55 3.45 10.24 57.50
C GLY A 55 3.24 11.32 56.44
N ALA A 56 3.04 10.98 55.16
CA ALA A 56 2.70 11.97 54.14
C ALA A 56 1.35 11.62 53.50
N SER A 57 0.39 12.54 53.57
CA SER A 57 -0.87 12.49 52.82
C SER A 57 -0.54 12.50 51.33
N SER A 58 -0.43 11.29 50.79
CA SER A 58 0.36 10.98 49.61
C SER A 58 -0.46 11.16 48.31
N PRO A 59 0.02 11.97 47.35
CA PRO A 59 -0.58 12.14 46.02
C PRO A 59 -0.64 10.83 45.19
N THR A 60 0.01 9.76 45.64
CA THR A 60 0.04 8.45 44.97
C THR A 60 -1.33 7.75 44.97
N ARG A 61 -2.18 7.99 45.97
CA ARG A 61 -3.54 7.39 46.00
C ARG A 61 -4.48 7.99 44.95
N GLU A 62 -4.36 9.26 44.63
CA GLU A 62 -5.17 9.89 43.57
C GLU A 62 -4.73 9.43 42.17
N LEU A 63 -3.42 9.22 41.96
CA LEU A 63 -2.88 8.66 40.72
C LEU A 63 -3.38 7.22 40.45
N LEU A 64 -3.37 6.35 41.48
CA LEU A 64 -3.87 4.98 41.37
C LEU A 64 -5.37 4.94 41.04
N ARG A 65 -6.16 5.84 41.65
CA ARG A 65 -7.59 5.94 41.37
C ARG A 65 -7.87 6.45 39.94
N GLY A 66 -7.05 7.38 39.45
CA GLY A 66 -7.08 7.84 38.06
C GLY A 66 -6.78 6.73 37.06
N ALA A 67 -5.76 5.91 37.32
CA ALA A 67 -5.37 4.80 36.44
C ALA A 67 -6.46 3.72 36.32
N SER A 68 -7.12 3.36 37.44
CA SER A 68 -8.22 2.39 37.43
C SER A 68 -9.43 2.89 36.62
N SER A 69 -9.79 4.16 36.79
CA SER A 69 -10.87 4.79 36.01
C SER A 69 -10.54 4.84 34.51
N MET A 70 -9.28 5.15 34.16
CA MET A 70 -8.84 5.19 32.77
C MET A 70 -8.88 3.81 32.11
N ARG A 71 -8.47 2.75 32.83
CA ARG A 71 -8.55 1.37 32.32
C ARG A 71 -9.98 0.93 32.05
N GLU A 72 -10.91 1.23 32.94
CA GLU A 72 -12.34 0.92 32.76
C GLU A 72 -12.93 1.66 31.54
N LEU A 73 -12.54 2.91 31.32
CA LEU A 73 -12.94 3.68 30.14
C LEU A 73 -12.40 3.08 28.84
N VAL A 74 -11.14 2.63 28.82
CA VAL A 74 -10.53 1.97 27.65
C VAL A 74 -11.26 0.66 27.34
N GLU A 75 -11.46 -0.21 28.33
CA GLU A 75 -12.20 -1.47 28.13
C GLU A 75 -13.63 -1.24 27.63
N LYS A 76 -14.32 -0.21 28.15
CA LYS A 76 -15.67 0.14 27.70
C LYS A 76 -15.68 0.65 26.26
N LYS A 77 -14.68 1.46 25.87
CA LYS A 77 -14.49 1.93 24.49
C LYS A 77 -14.27 0.73 23.55
N GLU A 78 -13.39 -0.20 23.92
CA GLU A 78 -13.13 -1.41 23.14
C GLU A 78 -14.36 -2.30 22.97
N ARG A 79 -15.13 -2.54 24.04
CA ARG A 79 -16.38 -3.32 23.96
C ARG A 79 -17.39 -2.66 23.03
N HIS A 80 -17.49 -1.33 23.04
CA HIS A 80 -18.38 -0.59 22.15
C HIS A 80 -17.94 -0.71 20.69
N GLN A 81 -16.65 -0.56 20.41
CA GLN A 81 -16.07 -0.71 19.05
C GLN A 81 -16.27 -2.13 18.51
N ARG A 82 -16.02 -3.17 19.33
CA ARG A 82 -16.27 -4.57 18.93
C ARG A 82 -17.73 -4.83 18.58
N LYS A 83 -18.67 -4.24 19.34
CA LYS A 83 -20.10 -4.35 19.06
C LYS A 83 -20.46 -3.63 17.76
N ALA A 84 -19.95 -2.42 17.55
CA ALA A 84 -20.15 -1.68 16.32
C ALA A 84 -19.65 -2.47 15.10
N ILE A 85 -18.44 -3.06 15.16
CA ILE A 85 -17.91 -3.92 14.09
C ILE A 85 -18.85 -5.10 13.81
N HIS A 86 -19.35 -5.77 14.84
CA HIS A 86 -20.29 -6.88 14.67
C HIS A 86 -21.60 -6.44 14.00
N ASP A 87 -22.14 -5.29 14.43
CA ASP A 87 -23.37 -4.73 13.87
C ASP A 87 -23.18 -4.28 12.42
N ILE A 88 -22.03 -3.68 12.08
CA ILE A 88 -21.67 -3.31 10.70
C ILE A 88 -21.59 -4.56 9.83
N ILE A 89 -20.88 -5.59 10.29
CA ILE A 89 -20.73 -6.86 9.57
C ILE A 89 -22.12 -7.48 9.35
N ALA A 90 -22.98 -7.55 10.36
CA ALA A 90 -24.30 -8.17 10.26
C ALA A 90 -25.28 -7.40 9.34
N ASN A 91 -25.18 -6.08 9.27
CA ASN A 91 -26.15 -5.23 8.55
C ASN A 91 -25.72 -4.87 7.12
N SER A 92 -24.47 -5.10 6.74
CA SER A 92 -23.95 -4.72 5.42
C SER A 92 -24.30 -5.78 4.37
N LYS A 93 -24.84 -5.36 3.23
CA LYS A 93 -25.23 -6.25 2.12
C LYS A 93 -24.20 -6.32 0.99
N SER A 94 -23.34 -5.30 0.89
CA SER A 94 -22.25 -5.22 -0.07
C SER A 94 -20.94 -4.82 0.61
N SER A 95 -19.82 -5.06 -0.07
CA SER A 95 -18.49 -4.64 0.39
C SER A 95 -18.40 -3.13 0.52
N GLN A 96 -19.00 -2.37 -0.40
CA GLN A 96 -19.04 -0.91 -0.32
C GLN A 96 -19.84 -0.45 0.89
N GLN A 97 -21.03 -1.02 1.12
CA GLN A 97 -21.82 -0.67 2.30
C GLN A 97 -21.08 -1.01 3.60
N LEU A 98 -20.32 -2.11 3.61
CA LEU A 98 -19.47 -2.49 4.74
C LEU A 98 -18.37 -1.46 5.00
N LEU A 99 -17.69 -0.98 3.96
CA LEU A 99 -16.66 0.06 4.07
C LEU A 99 -17.26 1.41 4.47
N GLU A 100 -18.41 1.79 3.91
CA GLU A 100 -19.11 3.04 4.25
C GLU A 100 -19.57 3.03 5.72
N ASN A 101 -20.17 1.93 6.16
CA ASN A 101 -20.57 1.75 7.55
C ASN A 101 -19.36 1.73 8.49
N ALA A 102 -18.28 1.03 8.12
CA ALA A 102 -17.01 1.05 8.86
C ALA A 102 -16.45 2.46 9.00
N TYR A 103 -16.45 3.25 7.92
CA TYR A 103 -15.94 4.63 7.93
C TYR A 103 -16.80 5.60 8.75
N VAL A 104 -18.08 5.29 8.95
CA VAL A 104 -19.00 6.11 9.76
C VAL A 104 -18.94 5.75 11.24
N GLU A 105 -18.89 4.46 11.55
CA GLU A 105 -19.05 3.94 12.92
C GLU A 105 -17.71 3.70 13.64
N ILE A 106 -16.62 3.41 12.92
CA ILE A 106 -15.31 3.17 13.51
C ILE A 106 -14.53 4.48 13.60
N ASP A 107 -14.00 4.77 14.80
CA ASP A 107 -13.23 5.98 15.05
C ASP A 107 -11.81 5.86 14.46
N GLU A 108 -11.36 6.86 13.69
CA GLU A 108 -10.02 6.90 13.07
C GLU A 108 -8.92 6.86 14.14
N ASP A 109 -9.17 7.43 15.32
CA ASP A 109 -8.20 7.41 16.42
C ASP A 109 -8.00 5.98 16.96
N TRP A 110 -9.06 5.15 16.96
CA TRP A 110 -8.99 3.76 17.40
C TRP A 110 -8.24 2.88 16.39
N THR A 111 -8.45 3.07 15.08
CA THR A 111 -7.70 2.33 14.06
C THR A 111 -6.21 2.64 14.11
N ASN A 112 -5.85 3.90 14.39
CA ASN A 112 -4.46 4.31 14.58
C ASN A 112 -3.84 3.71 15.85
N GLU A 113 -4.58 3.68 16.97
CA GLU A 113 -4.14 3.07 18.24
C GLU A 113 -3.87 1.56 18.10
N VAL A 114 -4.70 0.85 17.34
CA VAL A 114 -4.57 -0.60 17.10
C VAL A 114 -3.49 -0.91 16.04
N GLY A 115 -3.00 0.11 15.32
CA GLY A 115 -2.07 -0.09 14.21
C GLY A 115 -2.72 -0.79 13.02
N VAL A 116 -4.02 -0.55 12.78
CA VAL A 116 -4.68 -1.01 11.56
C VAL A 116 -4.14 -0.19 10.41
N GLU A 117 -3.26 -0.81 9.61
CA GLU A 117 -2.71 -0.21 8.40
C GLU A 117 -3.82 0.07 7.39
N ASP A 118 -3.76 1.25 6.76
CA ASP A 118 -4.63 1.58 5.63
C ASP A 118 -4.44 0.56 4.51
N PHE A 119 -5.54 0.19 3.86
CA PHE A 119 -5.47 -0.69 2.70
C PHE A 119 -4.66 -0.02 1.58
N PRO A 120 -3.67 -0.70 0.98
CA PRO A 120 -2.88 -0.10 -0.08
C PRO A 120 -3.79 0.33 -1.24
N GLY A 121 -3.65 1.60 -1.61
CA GLY A 121 -4.45 2.23 -2.66
C GLY A 121 -3.99 1.75 -4.03
N ASN A 122 -4.55 0.65 -4.51
CA ASN A 122 -4.36 0.14 -5.86
C ASN A 122 -5.65 0.32 -6.68
N ILE A 123 -5.54 0.64 -7.96
CA ILE A 123 -6.68 0.75 -8.89
C ILE A 123 -7.54 -0.51 -8.90
N TYR A 124 -6.93 -1.68 -8.71
CA TYR A 124 -7.64 -2.97 -8.66
C TYR A 124 -8.41 -3.15 -7.37
N SER A 125 -7.90 -2.61 -6.25
CA SER A 125 -8.61 -2.53 -4.97
C SER A 125 -9.87 -1.68 -5.13
N ILE A 126 -9.75 -0.53 -5.79
CA ILE A 126 -10.90 0.35 -6.07
C ILE A 126 -11.93 -0.41 -6.91
N TRP A 127 -11.50 -1.13 -7.94
CA TRP A 127 -12.40 -1.95 -8.76
C TRP A 127 -13.07 -3.06 -7.95
N ALA A 128 -12.33 -3.76 -7.09
CA ALA A 128 -12.85 -4.83 -6.24
C ALA A 128 -13.91 -4.35 -5.23
N PHE A 129 -13.79 -3.11 -4.76
CA PHE A 129 -14.70 -2.53 -3.77
C PHE A 129 -15.78 -1.62 -4.37
N SER A 130 -15.73 -1.32 -5.67
CA SER A 130 -16.72 -0.49 -6.34
C SER A 130 -17.99 -1.30 -6.64
N ASP A 131 -19.14 -0.92 -6.07
CA ASP A 131 -20.42 -1.47 -6.52
C ASP A 131 -20.82 -0.84 -7.86
N ASP A 132 -20.91 -1.67 -8.91
CA ASP A 132 -21.42 -1.28 -10.23
C ASP A 132 -22.83 -0.67 -10.17
N GLU A 133 -23.61 -1.04 -9.16
CA GLU A 133 -25.00 -0.63 -8.99
C GLU A 133 -25.13 0.84 -8.52
N SER A 134 -24.17 1.34 -7.73
CA SER A 134 -24.16 2.75 -7.29
C SER A 134 -23.86 3.71 -8.44
N LEU A 135 -23.02 3.26 -9.39
CA LEU A 135 -22.62 4.03 -10.57
C LEU A 135 -23.74 4.13 -11.62
N CYS A 136 -24.69 3.20 -11.61
CA CYS A 136 -25.81 3.16 -12.56
C CYS A 136 -27.09 3.82 -12.02
N SER A 137 -27.10 4.32 -10.78
CA SER A 137 -28.30 4.97 -10.24
C SER A 137 -28.53 6.31 -10.95
N ASN A 138 -29.63 6.35 -11.70
CA ASN A 138 -30.01 7.31 -12.74
C ASN A 138 -30.36 8.73 -12.23
N ARG A 139 -29.71 9.18 -11.15
CA ARG A 139 -30.08 10.39 -10.40
C ARG A 139 -28.98 11.46 -10.33
N SER A 140 -27.82 11.18 -10.91
CA SER A 140 -26.65 12.05 -10.92
C SER A 140 -26.62 12.86 -12.23
N GLY A 141 -26.20 14.12 -12.16
CA GLY A 141 -26.24 15.01 -13.33
C GLY A 141 -25.24 14.58 -14.41
N TYR A 142 -25.34 15.17 -15.61
CA TYR A 142 -24.42 14.90 -16.73
C TYR A 142 -22.91 14.96 -16.34
N ARG A 143 -22.56 15.82 -15.37
CA ARG A 143 -21.19 15.94 -14.84
C ARG A 143 -20.70 14.68 -14.12
N ASP A 144 -21.57 14.04 -13.33
CA ASP A 144 -21.21 12.86 -12.54
C ASP A 144 -20.96 11.66 -13.45
N TRP A 145 -21.77 11.53 -14.51
CA TRP A 145 -21.58 10.49 -15.53
C TRP A 145 -20.24 10.66 -16.28
N LEU A 146 -19.90 11.88 -16.70
CA LEU A 146 -18.62 12.16 -17.37
C LEU A 146 -17.42 11.81 -16.48
N GLN A 147 -17.50 12.11 -15.18
CA GLN A 147 -16.44 11.77 -14.24
C GLN A 147 -16.27 10.26 -14.11
N ILE A 148 -17.37 9.50 -14.00
CA ILE A 148 -17.32 8.02 -13.94
C ILE A 148 -16.72 7.46 -15.23
N LEU A 149 -17.14 7.98 -16.39
CA LEU A 149 -16.60 7.55 -17.68
C LEU A 149 -15.10 7.83 -17.78
N ALA A 150 -14.65 9.03 -17.36
CA ALA A 150 -13.24 9.40 -17.35
C ALA A 150 -12.42 8.50 -16.42
N CYS A 151 -12.93 8.19 -15.22
CA CYS A 151 -12.28 7.25 -14.30
C CYS A 151 -12.15 5.84 -14.90
N ARG A 152 -13.21 5.33 -15.53
CA ARG A 152 -13.20 4.01 -16.20
C ARG A 152 -12.23 3.99 -17.39
N ALA A 153 -12.25 5.03 -18.22
CA ALA A 153 -11.31 5.16 -19.32
C ALA A 153 -9.86 5.22 -18.82
N GLY A 154 -9.60 6.00 -17.77
CA GLY A 154 -8.28 6.06 -17.13
C GLY A 154 -7.82 4.70 -16.62
N PHE A 155 -8.69 3.97 -15.91
CA PHE A 155 -8.41 2.60 -15.45
C PHE A 155 -8.03 1.66 -16.60
N ILE A 156 -8.83 1.65 -17.68
CA ILE A 156 -8.58 0.79 -18.85
C ILE A 156 -7.26 1.17 -19.52
N CYS A 157 -6.97 2.47 -19.66
CA CYS A 157 -5.70 2.94 -20.21
C CYS A 157 -4.50 2.48 -19.37
N ILE A 158 -4.56 2.65 -18.05
CA ILE A 158 -3.49 2.21 -17.14
C ILE A 158 -3.29 0.69 -17.23
N PHE A 159 -4.39 -0.08 -17.20
CA PHE A 159 -4.35 -1.54 -17.35
C PHE A 159 -3.68 -1.97 -18.66
N ILE A 160 -4.05 -1.34 -19.79
CA ILE A 160 -3.45 -1.64 -21.10
C ILE A 160 -1.96 -1.29 -21.10
N ILE A 161 -1.58 -0.14 -20.55
CA ILE A 161 -0.17 0.27 -20.48
C ILE A 161 0.63 -0.72 -19.63
N GLN A 162 0.16 -1.10 -18.45
CA GLN A 162 0.84 -2.07 -17.58
C GLN A 162 1.02 -3.43 -18.24
N ILE A 163 0.03 -3.91 -19.00
CA ILE A 163 0.11 -5.20 -19.68
C ILE A 163 1.03 -5.15 -20.91
N VAL A 164 0.93 -4.09 -21.72
CA VAL A 164 1.54 -4.04 -23.05
C VAL A 164 2.92 -3.36 -23.05
N ALA A 165 3.11 -2.30 -22.26
CA ALA A 165 4.30 -1.47 -22.36
C ALA A 165 5.59 -2.20 -21.96
N PRO A 166 5.67 -2.93 -20.83
CA PRO A 166 6.91 -3.62 -20.46
C PRO A 166 7.31 -4.71 -21.48
N PRO A 167 6.42 -5.63 -21.91
CA PRO A 167 6.76 -6.56 -22.98
C PRO A 167 7.11 -5.87 -24.30
N ALA A 168 6.47 -4.75 -24.63
CA ALA A 168 6.78 -4.00 -25.86
C ALA A 168 8.21 -3.42 -25.81
N ILE A 169 8.65 -2.89 -24.67
CA ILE A 169 10.02 -2.39 -24.46
C ILE A 169 11.03 -3.54 -24.59
N PHE A 170 10.76 -4.67 -23.94
CA PHE A 170 11.61 -5.85 -24.07
C PHE A 170 11.72 -6.30 -25.52
N MET A 171 10.58 -6.45 -26.19
CA MET A 171 10.50 -6.97 -27.54
C MET A 171 11.12 -6.00 -28.55
N SER A 172 10.92 -4.69 -28.38
CA SER A 172 11.56 -3.69 -29.23
C SER A 172 13.07 -3.76 -29.09
N THR A 173 13.59 -3.92 -27.87
CA THR A 173 15.04 -3.90 -27.63
C THR A 173 15.72 -5.20 -28.06
N VAL A 174 15.11 -6.35 -27.77
CA VAL A 174 15.67 -7.68 -28.10
C VAL A 174 15.45 -8.04 -29.57
N PHE A 175 14.25 -7.84 -30.11
CA PHE A 175 13.94 -8.25 -31.50
C PHE A 175 14.03 -7.10 -32.49
N SER A 176 14.31 -5.88 -32.05
CA SER A 176 14.34 -4.69 -32.91
C SER A 176 13.01 -4.45 -33.64
N TRP A 177 11.90 -4.83 -32.99
CA TRP A 177 10.56 -4.61 -33.53
C TRP A 177 10.15 -3.16 -33.29
N GLY A 178 9.80 -2.44 -34.36
CA GLY A 178 9.30 -1.06 -34.27
C GLY A 178 10.40 0.00 -34.13
N ILE A 179 11.67 -0.39 -34.12
CA ILE A 179 12.83 0.51 -34.06
C ILE A 179 13.32 0.81 -35.48
N LEU A 180 13.76 2.06 -35.71
CA LEU A 180 14.40 2.45 -36.98
C LEU A 180 15.68 1.63 -37.22
N SER A 181 15.97 1.30 -38.49
CA SER A 181 17.15 0.48 -38.82
C SER A 181 18.48 1.09 -38.36
N SER A 182 18.55 2.41 -38.15
CA SER A 182 19.72 3.12 -37.62
C SER A 182 19.97 2.89 -36.13
N GLU A 183 18.93 2.56 -35.37
CA GLU A 183 18.97 2.38 -33.90
C GLU A 183 18.92 0.90 -33.51
N ARG A 184 18.90 0.00 -34.49
CA ARG A 184 18.84 -1.45 -34.27
C ARG A 184 20.09 -1.94 -33.53
N ILE A 185 19.88 -2.61 -32.40
CA ILE A 185 20.93 -3.35 -31.72
C ILE A 185 21.27 -4.57 -32.57
N LYS A 186 22.51 -4.66 -33.00
CA LYS A 186 23.02 -5.78 -33.80
C LYS A 186 23.48 -6.91 -32.88
N TRP A 187 22.52 -7.70 -32.39
CA TRP A 187 22.80 -8.86 -31.55
C TRP A 187 23.75 -9.89 -32.20
N GLU A 188 23.80 -9.92 -33.53
CA GLU A 188 24.75 -10.74 -34.31
C GLU A 188 26.22 -10.33 -34.12
N GLU A 189 26.47 -9.05 -33.82
CA GLU A 189 27.81 -8.51 -33.55
C GLU A 189 28.15 -8.57 -32.05
N TRP A 190 27.22 -8.99 -31.19
CA TRP A 190 27.43 -9.06 -29.75
C TRP A 190 28.43 -10.17 -29.41
N GLN A 191 29.50 -9.78 -28.71
CA GLN A 191 30.49 -10.72 -28.19
C GLN A 191 30.68 -10.44 -26.69
N PRO A 192 30.70 -11.48 -25.84
CA PRO A 192 30.97 -11.30 -24.43
C PRO A 192 32.42 -10.80 -24.27
N SER A 193 32.58 -9.51 -23.99
CA SER A 193 33.89 -8.87 -23.84
C SER A 193 33.91 -7.93 -22.64
N VAL A 194 35.03 -7.96 -21.92
CA VAL A 194 35.30 -7.04 -20.80
C VAL A 194 35.89 -5.70 -21.31
N SER A 195 36.10 -5.55 -22.63
CA SER A 195 36.64 -4.33 -23.22
C SER A 195 35.82 -3.09 -22.91
N ASP A 196 34.50 -3.24 -22.81
CA ASP A 196 33.58 -2.13 -22.57
C ASP A 196 33.77 -1.54 -21.17
N TRP A 197 34.08 -2.38 -20.18
CA TRP A 197 34.40 -1.92 -18.82
C TRP A 197 35.66 -1.05 -18.78
N ARG A 198 36.60 -1.22 -19.72
CA ARG A 198 37.79 -0.36 -19.82
C ARG A 198 37.49 0.98 -20.48
N ARG A 199 36.50 1.06 -21.38
CA ARG A 199 36.17 2.28 -22.14
C ARG A 199 35.08 3.10 -21.46
N ILE A 200 34.02 2.45 -20.99
CA ILE A 200 32.81 3.05 -20.40
C ILE A 200 32.48 2.40 -19.05
N GLY A 201 33.51 2.16 -18.23
CA GLY A 201 33.37 1.47 -16.94
C GLY A 201 32.39 2.11 -15.98
N LEU A 202 32.32 3.45 -15.93
CA LEU A 202 31.36 4.17 -15.08
C LEU A 202 29.92 3.90 -15.50
N THR A 203 29.61 3.94 -16.80
CA THR A 203 28.27 3.64 -17.33
C THR A 203 27.85 2.20 -16.99
N LYS A 204 28.75 1.23 -17.18
CA LYS A 204 28.45 -0.18 -16.89
C LYS A 204 28.30 -0.44 -15.39
N PHE A 205 29.14 0.17 -14.55
CA PHE A 205 29.01 0.10 -13.10
C PHE A 205 27.66 0.67 -12.63
N LEU A 206 27.29 1.84 -13.14
CA LEU A 206 26.02 2.48 -12.83
C LEU A 206 24.83 1.61 -13.27
N GLY A 207 24.88 1.05 -14.49
CA GLY A 207 23.86 0.12 -14.98
C GLY A 207 23.69 -1.11 -14.10
N VAL A 208 24.78 -1.73 -13.63
CA VAL A 208 24.73 -2.88 -12.71
C VAL A 208 24.07 -2.50 -11.38
N ILE A 209 24.41 -1.33 -10.81
CA ILE A 209 23.77 -0.84 -9.58
C ILE A 209 22.27 -0.64 -9.80
N PHE A 210 21.87 0.00 -10.91
CA PHE A 210 20.44 0.23 -11.19
C PHE A 210 19.68 -1.08 -11.37
N VAL A 211 20.21 -2.03 -12.13
CA VAL A 211 19.60 -3.36 -12.28
C VAL A 211 19.44 -4.05 -10.93
N PHE A 212 20.48 -4.01 -10.08
CA PHE A 212 20.41 -4.58 -8.74
C PHE A 212 19.35 -3.90 -7.87
N MET A 213 19.32 -2.56 -7.86
CA MET A 213 18.31 -1.78 -7.13
C MET A 213 16.89 -2.08 -7.64
N PHE A 214 16.69 -2.22 -8.95
CA PHE A 214 15.41 -2.59 -9.54
C PHE A 214 14.94 -3.97 -9.09
N CYS A 215 15.83 -4.97 -9.14
CA CYS A 215 15.51 -6.32 -8.68
C CYS A 215 15.17 -6.35 -7.19
N LEU A 216 15.91 -5.61 -6.35
CA LEU A 216 15.60 -5.49 -4.92
C LEU A 216 14.26 -4.81 -4.68
N ASN A 217 14.00 -3.68 -5.36
CA ASN A 217 12.73 -2.96 -5.25
C ASN A 217 11.55 -3.85 -5.70
N GLY A 218 11.68 -4.53 -6.84
CA GLY A 218 10.70 -5.49 -7.33
C GLY A 218 10.45 -6.61 -6.32
N PHE A 219 11.49 -7.13 -5.68
CA PHE A 219 11.36 -8.17 -4.67
C PHE A 219 10.62 -7.70 -3.41
N PHE A 220 10.90 -6.50 -2.90
CA PHE A 220 10.16 -5.93 -1.76
C PHE A 220 8.69 -5.71 -2.10
N VAL A 221 8.41 -5.18 -3.28
CA VAL A 221 7.02 -4.96 -3.74
C VAL A 221 6.26 -6.27 -3.87
N LEU A 222 6.89 -7.33 -4.38
CA LEU A 222 6.27 -8.66 -4.42
C LEU A 222 5.97 -9.21 -3.02
N PHE A 223 6.84 -8.95 -2.03
CA PHE A 223 6.59 -9.35 -0.65
C PHE A 223 5.43 -8.59 -0.02
N ASP A 224 5.38 -7.28 -0.23
CA ASP A 224 4.30 -6.42 0.28
C ASP A 224 2.95 -6.80 -0.35
N GLU A 225 2.94 -7.10 -1.65
CA GLU A 225 1.76 -7.60 -2.37
C GLU A 225 1.33 -8.98 -1.85
N PHE A 226 2.28 -9.88 -1.61
CA PHE A 226 1.97 -11.20 -1.04
C PHE A 226 1.37 -11.09 0.36
N ALA A 227 1.95 -10.23 1.22
CA ALA A 227 1.43 -9.99 2.57
C ALA A 227 0.03 -9.36 2.52
N THR A 228 -0.18 -8.39 1.63
CA THR A 228 -1.48 -7.75 1.40
C THR A 228 -2.51 -8.76 0.92
N TYR A 229 -2.18 -9.57 -0.08
CA TYR A 229 -3.06 -10.61 -0.61
C TYR A 229 -3.53 -11.55 0.49
N HIS A 230 -2.61 -12.01 1.35
CA HIS A 230 -2.97 -12.92 2.43
C HIS A 230 -3.92 -12.27 3.45
N LYS A 231 -3.68 -11.01 3.84
CA LYS A 231 -4.58 -10.24 4.72
C LYS A 231 -5.99 -10.13 4.10
N VAL A 232 -6.03 -9.87 2.80
CA VAL A 232 -7.27 -9.71 2.03
C VAL A 232 -8.04 -11.00 1.88
N ASP A 233 -7.41 -12.06 1.37
CA ASP A 233 -8.01 -13.39 1.20
C ASP A 233 -8.56 -13.88 2.55
N TRP A 234 -7.80 -13.69 3.64
CA TRP A 234 -8.28 -14.01 4.98
C TRP A 234 -9.52 -13.21 5.38
N LEU A 235 -9.56 -11.90 5.08
CA LEU A 235 -10.72 -11.05 5.33
C LEU A 235 -11.94 -11.52 4.53
N PHE A 236 -11.80 -11.74 3.22
CA PHE A 236 -12.88 -12.22 2.35
C PHE A 236 -13.43 -13.57 2.82
N ARG A 237 -12.56 -14.53 3.15
CA ARG A 237 -12.97 -15.84 3.68
C ARG A 237 -13.68 -15.73 5.03
N THR A 238 -13.18 -14.87 5.91
CA THR A 238 -13.78 -14.66 7.24
C THR A 238 -15.15 -14.00 7.13
N LEU A 239 -15.30 -13.00 6.26
CA LEU A 239 -16.58 -12.34 6.00
C LEU A 239 -17.58 -13.29 5.35
N ASN A 240 -17.17 -14.06 4.35
CA ASN A 240 -18.03 -15.04 3.68
C ASN A 240 -18.50 -16.15 4.64
N LYS A 241 -17.60 -16.61 5.54
CA LYS A 241 -17.95 -17.60 6.57
C LYS A 241 -18.94 -17.07 7.61
N LYS A 242 -18.83 -15.79 7.98
CA LYS A 242 -19.72 -15.16 8.99
C LYS A 242 -21.05 -14.70 8.40
N ASN A 243 -21.06 -14.25 7.16
CA ASN A 243 -22.23 -13.72 6.46
C ASN A 243 -22.34 -14.30 5.04
N PRO A 244 -22.90 -15.50 4.88
CA PRO A 244 -23.10 -16.11 3.56
C PRO A 244 -24.06 -15.32 2.66
N SER A 245 -24.80 -14.35 3.21
CA SER A 245 -25.69 -13.45 2.45
C SER A 245 -24.93 -12.37 1.66
N VAL A 246 -23.68 -12.07 2.00
CA VAL A 246 -22.89 -11.02 1.35
C VAL A 246 -22.07 -11.65 0.23
N VAL A 247 -22.51 -11.43 -1.02
CA VAL A 247 -21.78 -11.88 -2.20
C VAL A 247 -20.65 -10.89 -2.50
N LEU A 248 -19.44 -11.25 -2.11
CA LEU A 248 -18.23 -10.46 -2.32
C LEU A 248 -17.70 -10.68 -3.75
N LYS A 249 -18.13 -9.86 -4.73
CA LYS A 249 -17.69 -9.95 -6.13
C LYS A 249 -16.22 -9.50 -6.35
N GLY A 250 -15.64 -8.80 -5.38
CA GLY A 250 -14.34 -8.15 -5.49
C GLY A 250 -13.12 -9.08 -5.48
N GLU A 251 -13.25 -10.34 -5.06
CA GLU A 251 -12.12 -11.28 -4.93
C GLU A 251 -11.32 -11.42 -6.24
N SER A 252 -12.04 -11.54 -7.36
CA SER A 252 -11.43 -11.63 -8.69
C SER A 252 -10.63 -10.36 -9.07
N GLY A 253 -11.09 -9.18 -8.64
CA GLY A 253 -10.42 -7.92 -8.96
C GLY A 253 -9.06 -7.79 -8.28
N ILE A 254 -8.97 -8.28 -7.05
CA ILE A 254 -7.72 -8.26 -6.28
C ILE A 254 -6.73 -9.29 -6.85
N ALA A 255 -7.22 -10.48 -7.21
CA ALA A 255 -6.39 -11.49 -7.86
C ALA A 255 -5.82 -10.99 -9.20
N VAL A 256 -6.63 -10.31 -10.01
CA VAL A 256 -6.16 -9.66 -11.25
C VAL A 256 -5.11 -8.60 -10.92
N GLY A 257 -5.32 -7.76 -9.91
CA GLY A 257 -4.36 -6.72 -9.55
C GLY A 257 -2.99 -7.26 -9.15
N ILE A 258 -2.95 -8.30 -8.33
CA ILE A 258 -1.70 -8.96 -7.95
C ILE A 258 -1.02 -9.60 -9.16
N MET A 259 -1.80 -10.26 -10.02
CA MET A 259 -1.26 -10.86 -11.25
C MET A 259 -0.63 -9.80 -12.16
N VAL A 260 -1.29 -8.65 -12.34
CA VAL A 260 -0.75 -7.55 -13.15
C VAL A 260 0.49 -6.94 -12.50
N ASN A 261 0.48 -6.73 -11.19
CA ASN A 261 1.65 -6.20 -10.49
C ASN A 261 2.85 -7.14 -10.61
N CYS A 262 2.66 -8.45 -10.40
CA CYS A 262 3.69 -9.47 -10.62
C CYS A 262 4.19 -9.49 -12.07
N TRP A 263 3.28 -9.35 -13.04
CA TRP A 263 3.60 -9.26 -14.46
C TRP A 263 4.50 -8.06 -14.76
N VAL A 264 4.09 -6.86 -14.34
CA VAL A 264 4.84 -5.61 -14.53
C VAL A 264 6.21 -5.69 -13.87
N VAL A 265 6.29 -6.12 -12.60
CA VAL A 265 7.56 -6.27 -11.88
C VAL A 265 8.52 -7.19 -12.63
N THR A 266 8.03 -8.35 -13.09
CA THR A 266 8.86 -9.34 -13.80
C THR A 266 9.43 -8.76 -15.09
N TRP A 267 8.59 -8.10 -15.90
CA TRP A 267 9.05 -7.50 -17.15
C TRP A 267 9.95 -6.30 -16.93
N CYS A 268 9.65 -5.43 -15.97
CA CYS A 268 10.52 -4.29 -15.64
C CYS A 268 11.91 -4.76 -15.16
N CYS A 269 12.02 -5.89 -14.45
CA CYS A 269 13.30 -6.49 -14.11
C CYS A 269 14.07 -6.95 -15.37
N LEU A 270 13.39 -7.59 -16.32
CA LEU A 270 14.00 -7.99 -17.60
C LEU A 270 14.41 -6.77 -18.44
N ASP A 271 13.54 -5.76 -18.54
CA ASP A 271 13.80 -4.53 -19.25
C ASP A 271 14.98 -3.77 -18.64
N SER A 272 15.09 -3.72 -17.32
CA SER A 272 16.22 -3.06 -16.65
C SER A 272 17.56 -3.67 -17.10
N PHE A 273 17.62 -5.00 -17.25
CA PHE A 273 18.82 -5.70 -17.69
C PHE A 273 19.17 -5.34 -19.14
N VAL A 274 18.18 -5.37 -20.04
CA VAL A 274 18.42 -5.13 -21.46
C VAL A 274 18.71 -3.64 -21.71
N VAL A 275 17.89 -2.75 -21.17
CA VAL A 275 18.00 -1.31 -21.41
C VAL A 275 19.28 -0.77 -20.78
N CYS A 276 19.52 -0.98 -19.48
CA CYS A 276 20.75 -0.49 -18.83
C CYS A 276 22.01 -1.18 -19.38
N GLY A 277 21.89 -2.43 -19.84
CA GLY A 277 23.00 -3.16 -20.46
C GLY A 277 23.45 -2.56 -21.79
N THR A 278 22.51 -1.97 -22.53
CA THR A 278 22.72 -1.44 -23.88
C THR A 278 23.08 0.06 -23.90
N SER A 279 22.88 0.79 -22.81
CA SER A 279 23.24 2.21 -22.72
C SER A 279 24.76 2.44 -22.88
N PHE A 280 25.11 3.53 -23.56
CA PHE A 280 26.49 3.96 -23.81
C PHE A 280 26.89 5.18 -22.97
N SER A 281 25.92 5.99 -22.54
CA SER A 281 26.14 7.13 -21.65
C SER A 281 25.48 6.92 -20.27
N PRO A 282 26.04 7.49 -19.19
CA PRO A 282 25.42 7.40 -17.87
C PRO A 282 24.09 8.17 -17.82
N ALA A 283 23.92 9.19 -18.67
CA ALA A 283 22.66 9.93 -18.77
C ALA A 283 21.53 9.03 -19.30
N GLU A 284 21.80 8.24 -20.35
CA GLU A 284 20.85 7.23 -20.86
C GLU A 284 20.42 6.27 -19.76
N VAL A 285 21.38 5.68 -19.02
CA VAL A 285 21.08 4.74 -17.91
C VAL A 285 20.09 5.36 -16.91
N VAL A 286 20.30 6.62 -16.53
CA VAL A 286 19.44 7.31 -15.57
C VAL A 286 18.05 7.60 -16.16
N TYR A 287 17.98 8.13 -17.38
CA TYR A 287 16.68 8.44 -18.01
C TYR A 287 15.86 7.18 -18.27
N ASP A 288 16.51 6.12 -18.75
CA ASP A 288 15.88 4.83 -19.00
C ASP A 288 15.39 4.20 -17.69
N SER A 289 16.22 4.24 -16.64
CA SER A 289 15.82 3.77 -15.30
C SER A 289 14.63 4.54 -14.76
N LEU A 290 14.57 5.87 -14.92
CA LEU A 290 13.43 6.68 -14.51
C LEU A 290 12.15 6.31 -15.27
N GLY A 291 12.27 6.02 -16.58
CA GLY A 291 11.15 5.53 -17.39
C GLY A 291 10.60 4.19 -16.89
N LEU A 292 11.49 3.26 -16.55
CA LEU A 292 11.10 1.98 -15.96
C LEU A 292 10.49 2.13 -14.55
N ILE A 293 11.01 3.05 -13.72
CA ILE A 293 10.41 3.35 -12.40
C ILE A 293 9.00 3.93 -12.57
N PHE A 294 8.78 4.76 -13.58
CA PHE A 294 7.46 5.30 -13.86
C PHE A 294 6.47 4.19 -14.25
N LEU A 295 6.86 3.26 -15.14
CA LEU A 295 6.02 2.12 -15.52
C LEU A 295 5.75 1.19 -14.33
N PHE A 296 6.73 1.03 -13.45
CA PHE A 296 6.62 0.23 -12.24
C PHE A 296 5.59 0.78 -11.23
N ASN A 297 5.44 2.11 -11.15
CA ASN A 297 4.56 2.79 -10.18
C ASN A 297 3.22 3.27 -10.77
N LEU A 298 2.94 2.96 -12.04
CA LEU A 298 1.68 3.31 -12.71
C LEU A 298 0.50 2.57 -12.07
#